data_AF-A0A0Q3WVF7-F1
#
_entry.id   AF-A0A0Q3WVF7-F1
#
_cell.length_a   1.000
_cell.length_b   1.000
_cell.length_c   1.000
_cell.angle_alpha   90.00
_cell.angle_beta   90.00
_cell.angle_gamma   90.00
#
_symmetry.space_group_name_H-M   'P 1'
#
loop_
_entity.id
_entity.type
_entity.pdbx_description
1 polymer ?
#
loop_
_entity_poly.entity_id
_entity_poly.type
_entity_poly.pdbx_seq_one_letter_code
_entity_poly.pdbx_strand_id
1 'polypeptide(L)'
;MHKKFFNFIDNEKKLYIAAFFILILSVIVAKFTSFGATILGYIILGLIYTHIIRRSVKKAKNIFLIILWLVFIPLFISIIPLAILSIFIKGIFATPISTPLYILFFILIWTIAVFIFDYYKIKVAIQFINALVLTILGITFVVYFTPNFTNLLIDSEMKKEIISNGLGVESFFDLIVKMITLPYFLACLWSNFAIEVRGYFMEKNSGNK
;
A
#
# COMPACT_ATOMS: atom_id res chain seq x y z
N MET A 1 -25.01 8.63 2.59
CA MET A 1 -23.89 9.30 1.88
C MET A 1 -23.03 8.35 1.05
N HIS A 2 -22.59 7.19 1.56
CA HIS A 2 -21.69 6.26 0.85
C HIS A 2 -22.12 5.87 -0.58
N LYS A 3 -23.40 5.56 -0.83
CA LYS A 3 -23.87 5.16 -2.17
C LYS A 3 -23.64 6.22 -3.26
N LYS A 4 -23.75 7.52 -2.94
CA LYS A 4 -23.58 8.60 -3.94
C LYS A 4 -22.12 8.78 -4.35
N PHE A 5 -21.20 8.77 -3.38
CA PHE A 5 -19.76 8.85 -3.65
C PHE A 5 -19.27 7.65 -4.46
N PHE A 6 -19.69 6.45 -4.07
CA PHE A 6 -19.38 5.25 -4.80
C PHE A 6 -20.01 5.24 -6.21
N ASN A 7 -21.26 5.68 -6.39
CA ASN A 7 -21.84 5.81 -7.73
C ASN A 7 -21.08 6.82 -8.61
N PHE A 8 -20.50 7.86 -8.02
CA PHE A 8 -19.62 8.79 -8.72
C PHE A 8 -18.31 8.11 -9.14
N ILE A 9 -17.65 7.40 -8.23
CA ILE A 9 -16.40 6.68 -8.53
C ILE A 9 -16.59 5.60 -9.58
N ASP A 10 -17.72 4.89 -9.61
CA ASP A 10 -17.96 3.85 -10.62
C ASP A 10 -18.16 4.43 -12.05
N ASN A 11 -18.44 5.72 -12.18
CA ASN A 11 -18.66 6.37 -13.47
C ASN A 11 -17.34 6.93 -14.03
N GLU A 12 -16.71 6.15 -14.91
CA GLU A 12 -15.44 6.52 -15.56
C GLU A 12 -15.46 7.91 -16.17
N LYS A 13 -16.51 8.25 -16.94
CA LYS A 13 -16.63 9.56 -17.58
C LYS A 13 -16.59 10.69 -16.55
N LYS A 14 -17.39 10.59 -15.47
CA LYS A 14 -17.43 11.62 -14.43
C LYS A 14 -16.10 11.74 -13.68
N LEU A 15 -15.44 10.61 -13.43
CA LEU A 15 -14.16 10.57 -12.73
C LEU A 15 -13.02 11.17 -13.57
N TYR A 16 -12.93 10.83 -14.86
CA TYR A 16 -11.94 11.43 -15.76
C TYR A 16 -12.18 12.92 -15.97
N ILE A 17 -13.45 13.35 -16.09
CA ILE A 17 -13.80 14.78 -16.16
C ILE A 17 -13.34 15.50 -14.89
N ALA A 18 -13.61 14.95 -13.70
CA ALA A 18 -13.17 15.55 -12.45
C ALA A 18 -11.64 15.58 -12.32
N ALA A 19 -10.95 14.47 -12.65
CA ALA A 19 -9.50 14.41 -12.66
C ALA A 19 -8.88 15.45 -13.61
N PHE A 20 -9.48 15.65 -14.78
CA PHE A 20 -9.07 16.66 -15.76
C PHE A 20 -9.23 18.09 -15.22
N PHE A 21 -10.36 18.42 -14.60
CA PHE A 21 -10.55 19.74 -13.99
C PHE A 21 -9.60 19.99 -12.82
N ILE A 22 -9.36 18.98 -11.98
CA ILE A 22 -8.40 19.09 -10.87
C ILE A 22 -6.98 19.21 -11.40
N LEU A 23 -6.65 18.59 -12.54
CA LEU A 23 -5.35 18.74 -13.20
C LEU A 23 -5.15 20.16 -13.71
N ILE A 24 -6.15 20.76 -14.38
CA ILE A 24 -6.11 22.17 -14.78
C ILE A 24 -5.93 23.07 -13.55
N LEU A 25 -6.69 22.82 -12.48
CA LEU A 25 -6.59 23.56 -11.23
C LEU A 25 -5.18 23.42 -10.63
N SER A 26 -4.57 22.23 -10.69
CA SER A 26 -3.22 21.99 -10.19
C SER A 26 -2.17 22.81 -10.94
N VAL A 27 -2.31 22.99 -12.26
CA VAL A 27 -1.43 23.82 -13.08
C VAL A 27 -1.57 25.30 -12.73
N ILE A 28 -2.80 25.76 -12.44
CA ILE A 28 -3.04 27.15 -12.01
C ILE A 28 -2.45 27.39 -10.62
N VAL A 29 -2.73 26.51 -9.66
CA VAL A 29 -2.24 26.62 -8.28
C VAL A 29 -0.72 26.48 -8.20
N ALA A 30 -0.10 25.69 -9.08
CA ALA A 30 1.36 25.55 -9.18
C ALA A 30 2.07 26.89 -9.46
N LYS A 31 1.39 27.85 -10.09
CA LYS A 31 1.95 29.20 -10.31
C LYS A 31 2.07 30.00 -9.01
N PHE A 32 1.32 29.64 -7.98
CA PHE A 32 1.28 30.36 -6.71
C PHE A 32 1.96 29.58 -5.59
N THR A 33 1.81 28.25 -5.54
CA THR A 33 2.42 27.40 -4.52
C THR A 33 2.73 26.00 -5.06
N SER A 34 3.95 25.52 -4.83
CA SER A 34 4.35 24.13 -5.11
C SER A 34 3.61 23.13 -4.20
N PHE A 35 3.32 23.53 -2.96
CA PHE A 35 2.60 22.71 -1.99
C PHE A 35 1.14 22.47 -2.41
N GLY A 36 0.43 23.50 -2.88
CA GLY A 36 -0.96 23.37 -3.33
C GLY A 36 -1.10 22.48 -4.57
N ALA A 37 -0.16 22.59 -5.52
CA ALA A 37 -0.11 21.70 -6.68
C ALA A 37 0.15 20.23 -6.28
N THR A 38 1.01 20.02 -5.27
CA THR A 38 1.30 18.67 -4.74
C THR A 38 0.07 18.04 -4.10
N ILE A 39 -0.69 18.79 -3.29
CA ILE A 39 -1.94 18.32 -2.69
C ILE A 39 -2.97 17.95 -3.78
N LEU A 40 -3.14 18.80 -4.78
CA LEU A 40 -4.07 18.53 -5.89
C LEU A 40 -3.66 17.30 -6.70
N GLY A 41 -2.36 17.11 -6.92
CA GLY A 41 -1.82 15.88 -7.52
C GLY A 41 -2.22 14.64 -6.72
N TYR A 42 -2.10 14.68 -5.39
CA TYR A 42 -2.52 13.58 -4.53
C TYR A 42 -4.02 13.31 -4.56
N ILE A 43 -4.85 14.35 -4.72
CA ILE A 43 -6.30 14.19 -4.84
C ILE A 43 -6.66 13.50 -6.18
N ILE A 44 -6.03 13.89 -7.29
CA ILE A 44 -6.23 13.25 -8.60
C ILE A 44 -5.85 11.77 -8.53
N LEU A 45 -4.67 11.49 -7.99
CA LEU A 45 -4.16 10.15 -7.80
C LEU A 45 -5.11 9.34 -6.92
N GLY A 46 -5.54 9.88 -5.77
CA GLY A 46 -6.49 9.23 -4.86
C GLY A 46 -7.82 8.86 -5.54
N LEU A 47 -8.37 9.73 -6.39
CA LEU A 47 -9.61 9.46 -7.12
C LEU A 47 -9.43 8.33 -8.15
N ILE A 48 -8.39 8.40 -8.97
CA ILE A 48 -8.07 7.38 -9.98
C ILE A 48 -7.81 6.03 -9.32
N TYR A 49 -7.06 6.01 -8.21
CA TYR A 49 -6.79 4.76 -7.52
C TYR A 49 -8.01 4.19 -6.82
N THR A 50 -8.86 5.01 -6.22
CA THR A 50 -10.10 4.50 -5.63
C THR A 50 -10.98 3.84 -6.70
N HIS A 51 -10.98 4.37 -7.94
CA HIS A 51 -11.62 3.72 -9.08
C HIS A 51 -10.97 2.37 -9.44
N ILE A 52 -9.65 2.34 -9.61
CA ILE A 52 -8.89 1.12 -9.96
C ILE A 52 -9.06 0.03 -8.88
N ILE A 53 -8.92 0.40 -7.61
CA ILE A 53 -9.12 -0.48 -6.44
C ILE A 53 -10.51 -1.07 -6.51
N ARG A 54 -11.53 -0.24 -6.71
CA ARG A 54 -12.90 -0.73 -6.70
C ARG A 54 -13.25 -1.63 -7.89
N ARG A 55 -12.73 -1.33 -9.09
CA ARG A 55 -12.89 -2.22 -10.26
C ARG A 55 -12.18 -3.55 -10.07
N SER A 56 -10.99 -3.53 -9.49
CA SER A 56 -10.21 -4.75 -9.23
C SER A 56 -10.82 -5.59 -8.11
N VAL A 57 -11.41 -4.98 -7.08
CA VAL A 57 -12.19 -5.68 -6.03
C VAL A 57 -13.36 -6.46 -6.63
N LYS A 58 -14.08 -5.93 -7.64
CA LYS A 58 -15.17 -6.66 -8.32
C LYS A 58 -14.70 -7.98 -8.95
N LYS A 59 -13.40 -8.12 -9.25
CA LYS A 59 -12.80 -9.35 -9.81
C LYS A 59 -12.33 -10.33 -8.73
N ALA A 60 -11.92 -9.85 -7.55
CA ALA A 60 -11.44 -10.68 -6.46
C ALA A 60 -12.60 -11.17 -5.57
N LYS A 61 -13.17 -12.33 -5.94
CA LYS A 61 -14.37 -12.91 -5.27
C LYS A 61 -14.06 -13.85 -4.11
N ASN A 62 -12.87 -14.43 -4.09
CA ASN A 62 -12.46 -15.47 -3.13
C ASN A 62 -11.26 -15.00 -2.31
N ILE A 63 -11.08 -15.58 -1.11
CA ILE A 63 -10.01 -15.21 -0.15
C ILE A 63 -8.63 -15.24 -0.82
N PHE A 64 -8.33 -16.28 -1.60
CA PHE A 64 -7.06 -16.40 -2.33
C PHE A 64 -6.81 -15.21 -3.28
N LEU A 65 -7.81 -14.80 -4.05
CA LEU A 65 -7.69 -13.66 -4.95
C LEU A 65 -7.57 -12.34 -4.19
N ILE A 66 -8.19 -12.23 -3.01
CA ILE A 66 -8.04 -11.08 -2.12
C ILE A 66 -6.61 -11.01 -1.56
N ILE A 67 -6.02 -12.16 -1.19
CA ILE A 67 -4.63 -12.22 -0.74
C ILE A 67 -3.68 -11.77 -1.85
N LEU A 68 -3.79 -12.36 -3.05
CA LEU A 68 -2.98 -11.94 -4.20
C LEU A 68 -3.15 -10.44 -4.50
N TRP A 69 -4.39 -9.95 -4.41
CA TRP A 69 -4.67 -8.53 -4.60
C TRP A 69 -3.92 -7.66 -3.58
N LEU A 70 -4.00 -7.99 -2.29
CA LEU A 70 -3.36 -7.25 -1.20
C LEU A 70 -1.82 -7.27 -1.27
N VAL A 71 -1.25 -8.32 -1.85
CA VAL A 71 0.20 -8.41 -2.09
C VAL A 71 0.61 -7.54 -3.28
N PHE A 72 0.00 -7.74 -4.44
CA PHE A 72 0.54 -7.12 -5.66
C PHE A 72 0.01 -5.72 -5.94
N ILE A 73 -1.29 -5.47 -5.75
CA ILE A 73 -1.92 -4.24 -6.23
C ILE A 73 -1.49 -3.00 -5.42
N PRO A 74 -1.40 -3.05 -4.09
CA PRO A 74 -0.88 -1.93 -3.30
C PRO A 74 0.55 -1.53 -3.66
N LEU A 75 1.41 -2.47 -4.07
CA LEU A 75 2.76 -2.16 -4.55
C LEU A 75 2.71 -1.33 -5.85
N PHE A 76 1.96 -1.77 -6.85
CA PHE A 76 1.83 -1.02 -8.10
C PHE A 76 1.21 0.35 -7.87
N ILE A 77 0.15 0.41 -7.06
CA ILE A 77 -0.56 1.66 -6.78
C ILE A 77 0.29 2.65 -5.96
N SER A 78 1.22 2.18 -5.13
CA SER A 78 2.09 3.07 -4.34
C SER A 78 3.34 3.52 -5.11
N ILE A 79 3.81 2.74 -6.10
CA ILE A 79 4.97 3.09 -6.94
C ILE A 79 4.61 4.07 -8.07
N ILE A 80 3.48 3.89 -8.74
CA ILE A 80 3.04 4.76 -9.86
C ILE A 80 2.94 6.26 -9.48
N PRO A 81 2.38 6.67 -8.32
CA PRO A 81 2.36 8.06 -7.87
C PRO A 81 3.75 8.66 -7.77
N LEU A 82 4.69 7.92 -7.19
CA LEU A 82 6.07 8.34 -7.04
C LEU A 82 6.73 8.48 -8.41
N ALA A 83 6.47 7.54 -9.32
CA ALA A 83 6.95 7.60 -10.70
C ALA A 83 6.43 8.83 -11.45
N ILE A 84 5.12 9.09 -11.37
CA ILE A 84 4.50 10.27 -11.98
C ILE A 84 5.05 11.56 -11.36
N LEU A 85 5.09 11.65 -10.04
CA LEU A 85 5.61 12.82 -9.33
C LEU A 85 7.07 13.09 -9.69
N SER A 86 7.89 12.06 -9.93
CA SER A 86 9.28 12.24 -10.36
C SER A 86 9.44 12.83 -11.77
N ILE A 87 8.47 12.59 -12.66
CA ILE A 87 8.45 13.14 -14.02
C ILE A 87 8.13 14.63 -13.98
N PHE A 88 7.16 15.03 -13.14
CA PHE A 88 6.72 16.42 -13.03
C PHE A 88 7.57 17.27 -12.07
N ILE A 89 8.19 16.63 -11.08
CA ILE A 89 9.05 17.28 -10.08
C ILE A 89 10.35 16.47 -10.04
N LYS A 90 11.35 16.95 -10.80
CA LYS A 90 12.69 16.35 -10.81
C LYS A 90 13.21 16.23 -9.38
N GLY A 91 13.61 15.02 -9.00
CA GLY A 91 14.31 14.77 -7.73
C GLY A 91 13.48 14.18 -6.60
N ILE A 92 12.16 13.94 -6.74
CA ILE A 92 11.35 13.40 -5.64
C ILE A 92 11.84 12.03 -5.15
N PHE A 93 12.25 11.11 -6.04
CA PHE A 93 12.80 9.82 -5.60
C PHE A 93 14.10 9.93 -4.80
N ALA A 94 14.87 11.00 -4.99
CA ALA A 94 16.10 11.26 -4.25
C ALA A 94 15.84 12.04 -2.94
N THR A 95 14.60 12.49 -2.69
CA THR A 95 14.26 13.20 -1.45
C THR A 95 13.97 12.23 -0.30
N PRO A 96 14.41 12.54 0.93
CA PRO A 96 14.12 11.74 2.13
C PRO A 96 12.63 11.51 2.41
N ILE A 97 11.74 12.31 1.81
CA ILE A 97 10.30 12.31 2.05
C ILE A 97 9.58 11.21 1.23
N SER A 98 10.21 10.71 0.16
CA SER A 98 9.62 9.72 -0.75
C SER A 98 9.23 8.39 -0.06
N THR A 99 10.09 7.90 0.83
CA THR A 99 9.89 6.61 1.52
C THR A 99 8.74 6.68 2.54
N PRO A 100 8.64 7.70 3.42
CA PRO A 100 7.46 7.90 4.27
C PRO A 100 6.15 8.03 3.47
N LEU A 101 6.16 8.74 2.34
CA LEU A 101 4.98 8.89 1.48
C LEU A 101 4.56 7.56 0.86
N TYR A 102 5.51 6.78 0.34
CA TYR A 102 5.27 5.43 -0.15
C TYR A 102 4.53 4.56 0.88
N ILE A 103 5.07 4.52 2.10
CA ILE A 103 4.50 3.75 3.22
C ILE A 103 3.08 4.23 3.53
N LEU A 104 2.87 5.55 3.60
CA LEU A 104 1.57 6.13 3.86
C LEU A 104 0.53 5.72 2.78
N PHE A 105 0.88 5.83 1.50
CA PHE A 105 0.00 5.39 0.41
C PHE A 105 -0.33 3.91 0.52
N PHE A 106 0.68 3.09 0.78
CA PHE A 106 0.53 1.65 0.93
C PHE A 106 -0.49 1.30 2.03
N ILE A 107 -0.35 1.92 3.21
CA ILE A 107 -1.27 1.75 4.35
C ILE A 107 -2.70 2.19 4.00
N LEU A 108 -2.85 3.34 3.35
CA LEU A 108 -4.17 3.88 3.00
C LEU A 108 -4.93 2.96 2.04
N ILE A 109 -4.25 2.41 1.02
CA ILE A 109 -4.87 1.49 0.04
C ILE A 109 -5.41 0.24 0.74
N TRP A 110 -4.61 -0.34 1.63
CA TRP A 110 -4.99 -1.51 2.44
C TRP A 110 -6.18 -1.21 3.35
N THR A 111 -6.14 -0.07 4.04
CA THR A 111 -7.22 0.36 4.94
C THR A 111 -8.52 0.60 4.16
N ILE A 112 -8.44 1.21 2.98
CA ILE A 112 -9.61 1.40 2.09
C ILE A 112 -10.16 0.04 1.61
N ALA A 113 -9.29 -0.91 1.29
CA ALA A 113 -9.71 -2.24 0.83
C ALA A 113 -10.59 -2.96 1.86
N VAL A 114 -10.35 -2.78 3.16
CA VAL A 114 -11.20 -3.30 4.26
C VAL A 114 -12.66 -2.88 4.13
N PHE A 115 -12.92 -1.66 3.66
CA PHE A 115 -14.29 -1.14 3.53
C PHE A 115 -14.97 -1.53 2.21
N ILE A 116 -14.22 -2.07 1.24
CA ILE A 116 -14.75 -2.44 -0.07
C ILE A 116 -14.98 -3.95 -0.17
N PHE A 117 -14.08 -4.77 0.36
CA PHE A 117 -14.22 -6.22 0.34
C PHE A 117 -15.28 -6.75 1.31
N ASP A 118 -15.73 -7.99 1.09
CA ASP A 118 -16.57 -8.72 2.02
C ASP A 118 -15.86 -8.87 3.38
N TYR A 119 -16.58 -8.58 4.48
CA TYR A 119 -16.03 -8.50 5.83
C TYR A 119 -15.30 -9.78 6.24
N TYR A 120 -15.93 -10.94 6.09
CA TYR A 120 -15.36 -12.20 6.56
C TYR A 120 -14.16 -12.60 5.72
N LYS A 121 -14.24 -12.37 4.40
CA LYS A 121 -13.16 -12.73 3.48
C LYS A 121 -11.93 -11.84 3.67
N ILE A 122 -12.12 -10.53 3.86
CA ILE A 122 -11.01 -9.59 4.05
C ILE A 122 -10.36 -9.75 5.42
N LYS A 123 -11.14 -10.08 6.47
CA LYS A 123 -10.63 -10.41 7.80
C LYS A 123 -9.67 -11.60 7.75
N VAL A 124 -10.08 -12.70 7.12
CA VAL A 124 -9.24 -13.89 6.98
C VAL A 124 -7.99 -13.60 6.14
N ALA A 125 -8.14 -12.88 5.02
CA ALA A 125 -7.01 -12.54 4.15
C ALA A 125 -5.95 -11.69 4.88
N ILE A 126 -6.37 -10.68 5.64
CA ILE A 126 -5.45 -9.82 6.41
C ILE A 126 -4.79 -10.61 7.53
N GLN A 127 -5.53 -11.44 8.26
CA GLN A 127 -4.95 -12.28 9.32
C GLN A 127 -3.89 -13.26 8.77
N PHE A 128 -4.17 -13.86 7.61
CA PHE A 128 -3.20 -14.73 6.93
C PHE A 128 -1.93 -13.98 6.52
N ILE A 129 -2.06 -12.82 5.88
CA ILE A 129 -0.88 -12.03 5.49
C ILE A 129 -0.13 -11.53 6.72
N ASN A 130 -0.83 -11.09 7.77
CA ASN A 130 -0.20 -10.66 9.02
C ASN A 130 0.64 -11.79 9.63
N ALA A 131 0.13 -13.02 9.64
CA ALA A 131 0.87 -14.19 10.11
C ALA A 131 2.13 -14.44 9.27
N LEU A 132 2.04 -14.32 7.93
CA LEU A 132 3.20 -14.44 7.05
C LEU A 132 4.25 -13.36 7.33
N VAL A 133 3.83 -12.10 7.45
CA VAL A 133 4.73 -10.97 7.73
C VAL A 133 5.43 -11.14 9.08
N LEU A 134 4.68 -11.54 10.12
CA LEU A 134 5.26 -11.83 11.44
C LEU A 134 6.21 -13.03 11.41
N THR A 135 5.92 -14.05 10.59
CA THR A 135 6.83 -15.19 10.40
C THR A 135 8.13 -14.75 9.74
N ILE A 136 8.06 -13.92 8.70
CA ILE A 136 9.25 -13.36 8.04
C ILE A 136 10.06 -12.50 9.01
N LEU A 137 9.41 -11.66 9.81
CA LEU A 137 10.07 -10.87 10.86
C LEU A 137 10.72 -11.77 11.91
N GLY A 138 10.02 -12.83 12.36
CA GLY A 138 10.54 -13.79 13.32
C GLY A 138 11.78 -14.51 12.79
N ILE A 139 11.73 -15.00 11.55
CA ILE A 139 12.89 -15.61 10.88
C ILE A 139 14.03 -14.60 10.77
N THR A 140 13.73 -13.36 10.34
CA THR A 140 14.74 -12.30 10.20
C THR A 140 15.41 -11.98 11.54
N PHE A 141 14.64 -11.95 12.62
CA PHE A 141 15.16 -11.75 13.97
C PHE A 141 16.06 -12.92 14.41
N VAL A 142 15.61 -14.17 14.23
CA VAL A 142 16.41 -15.35 14.56
C VAL A 142 17.74 -15.37 13.79
N VAL A 143 17.70 -15.02 12.50
CA VAL A 143 18.88 -14.94 11.63
C VAL A 143 19.83 -13.82 12.07
N TYR A 144 19.29 -12.66 12.42
CA TYR A 144 20.09 -11.53 12.90
C TYR A 144 20.85 -11.87 14.19
N PHE A 145 20.20 -12.57 15.13
CA PHE A 145 20.83 -12.95 16.40
C PHE A 145 21.63 -14.26 16.34
N THR A 146 21.54 -15.02 15.24
CA THR A 146 22.20 -16.34 15.10
C THR A 146 23.00 -16.42 13.78
N PRO A 147 24.30 -16.08 13.79
CA PRO A 147 25.14 -16.06 12.58
C PRO A 147 25.21 -17.39 11.82
N ASN A 148 25.05 -18.52 12.54
CA ASN A 148 25.02 -19.86 11.95
C ASN A 148 23.75 -20.12 11.13
N PHE A 149 22.64 -19.45 11.44
CA PHE A 149 21.38 -19.60 10.73
C PHE A 149 21.38 -18.85 9.38
N THR A 150 22.18 -17.78 9.27
CA THR A 150 22.41 -17.06 8.01
C THR A 150 23.02 -17.96 6.93
N ASN A 151 23.88 -18.90 7.31
CA ASN A 151 24.49 -19.88 6.39
C ASN A 151 23.49 -20.95 5.91
N LEU A 152 22.32 -21.04 6.54
CA LEU A 152 21.26 -21.99 6.22
C LEU A 152 20.24 -21.42 5.22
N LEU A 153 20.12 -20.09 5.14
CA LEU A 153 19.17 -19.38 4.28
C LEU A 153 19.80 -18.70 3.06
N ILE A 154 21.10 -18.41 3.12
CA ILE A 154 21.84 -17.76 2.05
C ILE A 154 22.99 -18.69 1.66
N ASP A 155 22.94 -19.21 0.43
CA ASP A 155 24.02 -20.02 -0.13
C ASP A 155 25.32 -19.21 -0.18
N SER A 156 26.42 -19.91 0.02
CA SER A 156 27.79 -19.44 -0.08
C SER A 156 28.09 -18.66 -1.38
N GLU A 157 27.47 -19.02 -2.51
CA GLU A 157 27.61 -18.29 -3.77
C GLU A 157 26.92 -16.92 -3.74
N MET A 158 25.66 -16.88 -3.29
CA MET A 158 24.89 -15.64 -3.14
C MET A 158 25.54 -14.69 -2.12
N LYS A 159 26.14 -15.25 -1.06
CA LYS A 159 26.90 -14.49 -0.07
C LYS A 159 28.15 -13.84 -0.67
N LYS A 160 28.87 -14.55 -1.55
CA LYS A 160 30.03 -14.02 -2.28
C LYS A 160 29.61 -12.92 -3.26
N GLU A 161 28.47 -13.08 -3.92
CA GLU A 161 27.92 -12.10 -4.87
C GLU A 161 27.53 -10.79 -4.17
N ILE A 162 26.89 -10.88 -3.00
CA ILE A 162 26.56 -9.72 -2.14
C ILE A 162 27.82 -8.98 -1.69
N ILE A 163 28.84 -9.72 -1.23
CA ILE A 163 30.12 -9.15 -0.80
C ILE A 163 30.87 -8.50 -1.99
N SER A 164 30.83 -9.12 -3.17
CA SER A 164 31.47 -8.59 -4.38
C SER A 164 30.83 -7.27 -4.88
N ASN A 165 29.56 -7.04 -4.56
CA ASN A 165 28.85 -5.79 -4.84
C ASN A 165 29.05 -4.71 -3.76
N GLY A 166 29.93 -4.95 -2.78
CA GLY A 166 30.20 -4.00 -1.68
C GLY A 166 29.06 -3.85 -0.67
N LEU A 167 28.07 -4.74 -0.71
CA LEU A 167 26.95 -4.75 0.22
C LEU A 167 27.26 -5.72 1.37
N GLY A 168 27.06 -5.27 2.61
CA GLY A 168 27.08 -6.17 3.75
C GLY A 168 25.87 -7.11 3.71
N VAL A 169 25.97 -8.35 4.17
CA VAL A 169 24.80 -9.24 4.33
C VAL A 169 23.71 -8.56 5.18
N GLU A 170 24.14 -7.78 6.17
CA GLU A 170 23.29 -6.91 6.99
C GLU A 170 22.49 -5.90 6.14
N SER A 171 23.09 -5.31 5.10
CA SER A 171 22.42 -4.34 4.22
C SER A 171 21.34 -4.94 3.33
N PHE A 172 21.45 -6.22 2.95
CA PHE A 172 20.40 -6.95 2.23
C PHE A 172 19.19 -7.22 3.13
N PHE A 173 19.42 -7.68 4.36
CA PHE A 173 18.36 -7.85 5.35
C PHE A 173 17.69 -6.52 5.69
N ASP A 174 18.47 -5.45 5.82
CA ASP A 174 17.95 -4.11 6.07
C ASP A 174 17.02 -3.64 4.94
N LEU A 175 17.34 -4.00 3.68
CA LEU A 175 16.53 -3.67 2.51
C LEU A 175 15.23 -4.47 2.46
N ILE A 176 15.27 -5.78 2.76
CA ILE A 176 14.07 -6.62 2.88
C ILE A 176 13.14 -6.08 3.97
N VAL A 177 13.69 -5.79 5.16
CA VAL A 177 12.91 -5.28 6.29
C VAL A 177 12.32 -3.92 5.99
N LYS A 178 13.11 -2.98 5.47
CA LYS A 178 12.67 -1.58 5.25
C LYS A 178 11.74 -1.44 4.04
N MET A 179 11.99 -2.14 2.94
CA MET A 179 11.21 -1.96 1.71
C MET A 179 10.03 -2.91 1.54
N ILE A 180 10.10 -4.10 2.13
CA ILE A 180 9.07 -5.13 1.95
C ILE A 180 8.35 -5.36 3.26
N THR A 181 9.05 -5.67 4.34
CA THR A 181 8.37 -6.13 5.56
C THR A 181 7.67 -4.99 6.32
N LEU A 182 8.31 -3.82 6.44
CA LEU A 182 7.78 -2.68 7.18
C LEU A 182 6.47 -2.12 6.59
N PRO A 183 6.33 -1.87 5.27
CA PRO A 183 5.07 -1.41 4.70
C PRO A 183 3.91 -2.40 4.93
N TYR A 184 4.17 -3.70 4.76
CA TYR A 184 3.16 -4.73 4.97
C TYR A 184 2.77 -4.89 6.43
N PHE A 185 3.74 -4.81 7.35
CA PHE A 185 3.49 -4.84 8.78
C PHE A 185 2.58 -3.70 9.22
N LEU A 186 2.92 -2.46 8.83
CA LEU A 186 2.11 -1.29 9.15
C LEU A 186 0.72 -1.35 8.50
N ALA A 187 0.64 -1.81 7.26
CA ALA A 187 -0.64 -1.98 6.58
C ALA A 187 -1.53 -3.04 7.26
N CYS A 188 -0.96 -4.16 7.73
CA CYS A 188 -1.68 -5.17 8.50
C CYS A 188 -2.22 -4.60 9.81
N LEU A 189 -1.42 -3.82 10.56
CA LEU A 189 -1.87 -3.18 11.80
C LEU A 189 -3.08 -2.27 11.57
N TRP A 190 -2.97 -1.32 10.64
CA TRP A 190 -4.04 -0.38 10.35
C TRP A 190 -5.28 -1.05 9.76
N SER A 191 -5.09 -2.11 8.97
CA SER A 191 -6.22 -2.85 8.41
C SER A 191 -6.93 -3.71 9.44
N ASN A 192 -6.20 -4.31 10.38
CA ASN A 192 -6.79 -4.99 11.54
C ASN A 192 -7.60 -4.00 12.38
N PHE A 193 -7.06 -2.81 12.67
CA PHE A 193 -7.81 -1.75 13.34
C PHE A 193 -9.10 -1.40 12.58
N ALA A 194 -9.01 -1.20 11.26
CA ALA A 194 -10.17 -0.89 10.42
C ALA A 194 -11.20 -2.03 10.39
N ILE A 195 -10.77 -3.29 10.43
CA ILE A 195 -11.65 -4.46 10.53
C ILE A 195 -12.45 -4.43 11.83
N GLU A 196 -11.78 -4.16 12.96
CA GLU A 196 -12.44 -4.10 14.28
C GLU A 196 -13.44 -2.94 14.35
N VAL A 197 -13.05 -1.77 13.85
CA VAL A 197 -13.96 -0.61 13.72
C VAL A 197 -15.19 -0.97 12.88
N ARG A 198 -14.99 -1.62 11.73
CA ARG A 198 -16.09 -2.07 10.87
C ARG A 198 -16.98 -3.10 11.57
N GLY A 199 -16.38 -4.06 12.29
CA GLY A 199 -17.09 -5.09 13.06
C GLY A 199 -18.02 -4.47 14.11
N TYR A 200 -17.49 -3.53 14.91
CA TYR A 200 -18.27 -2.80 15.90
C TYR A 200 -19.51 -2.10 15.31
N PHE A 201 -19.36 -1.44 14.16
CA PHE A 201 -20.51 -0.82 13.48
C PHE A 201 -21.50 -1.83 12.90
N MET A 202 -21.06 -3.03 12.52
CA MET A 202 -21.95 -4.09 12.05
C MET A 202 -22.80 -4.64 13.20
N GLU A 203 -22.18 -4.94 14.35
CA GLU A 203 -22.85 -5.46 15.55
C GLU A 203 -23.88 -4.47 16.11
N LYS A 204 -23.50 -3.19 16.23
CA LYS A 204 -24.39 -2.12 16.69
C LYS A 204 -25.64 -1.97 15.82
N ASN A 205 -25.51 -2.18 14.51
CA ASN A 205 -26.63 -2.07 13.57
C ASN A 205 -27.50 -3.35 13.52
N SER A 206 -26.97 -4.51 13.93
CA SER A 206 -27.75 -5.74 14.07
C SER A 206 -28.52 -5.84 15.39
N GLY A 207 -28.04 -5.20 16.47
CA GLY A 207 -28.71 -5.20 17.79
C GLY A 207 -29.86 -4.18 17.93
N ASN A 208 -30.10 -3.34 16.93
CA ASN A 208 -31.21 -2.38 16.87
C ASN A 208 -32.39 -2.87 16.01
N LYS A 209 -32.52 -4.18 15.82
CA LYS A 209 -33.66 -4.84 15.16
C LYS A 209 -34.36 -5.74 16.17
#